data_AF-A0A8T5UDZ4-F1
#
_entry.id   AF-A0A8T5UDZ4-F1
#
_cell.length_a   1.000
_cell.length_b   1.000
_cell.length_c   1.000
_cell.angle_alpha   90.00
_cell.angle_beta   90.00
_cell.angle_gamma   90.00
#
_symmetry.space_group_name_H-M   'P 1'
#
loop_
_entity.id
_entity.type
_entity.pdbx_description
1 polymer ?
#
loop_
_entity_poly.entity_id
_entity_poly.type
_entity_poly.pdbx_seq_one_letter_code
_entity_poly.pdbx_strand_id
1 'polypeptide(L)'
;MIELYFWFLVMLGCSMIAQALYRYARTPGYKAAFNVLAFIGVFVHEVAHYTLATIFGSKPGKVRVKYRSEDKTRVAPHGSVGSPEFERNSLLQTFAISFAPMLISTFLFMFCLDVIFHIKTEIWVKVVASAFSVSLLVGLKPSGQDIKLIGRSFQMDPRYSVYQIFLLVLSGFFVWLFVDLYYFVLPFEVLYYIEYFVVLTAFYFGLKGAFWIVSKITRGIAKKMGKLQVTRPKILTRRRRFKHINDDPTEREVQW
;
A
#
# COMPACT_ATOMS: atom_id res chain seq x y z
N MET A 1 17.74 -5.89 -1.80
CA MET A 1 16.83 -4.79 -2.23
C MET A 1 16.46 -4.84 -3.72
N ILE A 2 17.41 -4.97 -4.64
CA ILE A 2 17.13 -4.97 -6.10
C ILE A 2 16.14 -6.07 -6.50
N GLU A 3 16.28 -7.26 -5.92
CA GLU A 3 15.40 -8.42 -6.17
C GLU A 3 13.94 -8.13 -5.79
N LEU A 4 13.68 -7.42 -4.68
CA LEU A 4 12.32 -7.07 -4.29
C LEU A 4 11.67 -6.13 -5.32
N TYR A 5 12.38 -5.11 -5.78
CA TYR A 5 11.88 -4.20 -6.82
C TYR A 5 11.64 -4.92 -8.13
N PHE A 6 12.53 -5.87 -8.48
CA PHE A 6 12.35 -6.74 -9.63
C PHE A 6 11.07 -7.57 -9.50
N TRP A 7 10.84 -8.23 -8.36
CA TRP A 7 9.60 -8.96 -8.09
C TRP A 7 8.36 -8.08 -8.19
N PHE A 8 8.39 -6.87 -7.65
CA PHE A 8 7.27 -5.92 -7.80
C PHE A 8 6.97 -5.60 -9.27
N LEU A 9 8.00 -5.36 -10.09
CA LEU A 9 7.84 -5.06 -11.52
C LEU A 9 7.32 -6.27 -12.30
N VAL A 10 7.85 -7.46 -12.02
CA VAL A 10 7.37 -8.72 -12.62
C VAL A 10 5.90 -8.93 -12.28
N MET A 11 5.53 -8.81 -11.00
CA MET A 11 4.16 -8.97 -10.53
C MET A 11 3.20 -7.98 -11.19
N LEU A 12 3.61 -6.72 -11.30
CA LEU A 12 2.83 -5.70 -12.01
C LEU A 12 2.66 -6.06 -13.49
N GLY A 13 3.72 -6.47 -14.18
CA GLY A 13 3.69 -6.91 -15.58
C GLY A 13 2.78 -8.12 -15.78
N CYS A 14 2.91 -9.15 -14.94
CA CYS A 14 2.06 -10.33 -14.95
C CYS A 14 0.58 -9.97 -14.71
N SER A 15 0.29 -9.06 -13.78
CA SER A 15 -1.07 -8.58 -13.53
C SER A 15 -1.65 -7.87 -14.76
N MET A 16 -0.87 -7.01 -15.43
CA MET A 16 -1.29 -6.34 -16.66
C MET A 16 -1.58 -7.34 -17.80
N ILE A 17 -0.73 -8.37 -17.95
CA ILE A 17 -0.94 -9.45 -18.92
C ILE A 17 -2.21 -10.24 -18.58
N ALA A 18 -2.41 -10.62 -17.32
CA ALA A 18 -3.60 -11.34 -16.88
C ALA A 18 -4.89 -10.55 -17.17
N GLN A 19 -4.88 -9.23 -16.95
CA GLN A 19 -6.00 -8.35 -17.30
C GLN A 19 -6.22 -8.24 -18.81
N ALA A 20 -5.14 -8.19 -19.61
CA ALA A 20 -5.23 -8.19 -21.06
C ALA A 20 -5.82 -9.50 -21.59
N LEU A 21 -5.37 -10.64 -21.06
CA LEU A 21 -5.90 -11.96 -21.39
C LEU A 21 -7.38 -12.09 -21.00
N TYR A 22 -7.76 -11.60 -19.82
CA TYR A 22 -9.16 -11.57 -19.41
C TYR A 22 -10.04 -10.76 -20.38
N ARG A 23 -9.57 -9.60 -20.86
CA ARG A 23 -10.29 -8.79 -21.86
C ARG A 23 -10.37 -9.49 -23.21
N TYR A 24 -9.36 -10.28 -23.56
CA TYR A 24 -9.30 -11.01 -24.83
C TYR A 24 -10.13 -12.30 -24.82
N ALA A 25 -10.33 -12.93 -23.66
CA ALA A 25 -11.13 -14.13 -23.52
C ALA A 25 -12.58 -13.85 -23.99
N ARG A 26 -13.00 -14.41 -25.13
CA ARG A 26 -14.36 -14.25 -25.66
C ARG A 26 -15.32 -15.35 -25.20
N THR A 27 -14.77 -16.49 -24.80
CA THR A 27 -15.52 -17.69 -24.45
C THR A 27 -16.08 -17.61 -23.02
N PRO A 28 -17.39 -17.88 -22.82
CA PRO A 28 -18.06 -17.67 -21.54
C PRO A 28 -17.52 -18.55 -20.41
N GLY A 29 -17.10 -19.79 -20.71
CA GLY A 29 -16.51 -20.69 -19.72
C GLY A 29 -15.21 -20.16 -19.10
N TYR A 30 -14.27 -19.67 -19.94
CA TYR A 30 -13.04 -19.07 -19.44
C TYR A 30 -13.31 -17.79 -18.65
N LYS A 31 -14.26 -16.96 -19.09
CA LYS A 31 -14.67 -15.78 -18.30
C LYS A 31 -15.20 -16.17 -16.93
N ALA A 32 -16.01 -17.22 -16.83
CA ALA A 32 -16.54 -17.70 -15.55
C ALA A 32 -15.41 -18.14 -14.61
N ALA A 33 -14.45 -18.95 -15.11
CA ALA A 33 -13.29 -19.38 -14.34
C ALA A 33 -12.43 -18.19 -13.88
N PHE A 34 -12.15 -17.24 -14.78
CA PHE A 34 -11.43 -16.01 -14.44
C PHE A 34 -12.17 -15.18 -13.40
N ASN A 35 -13.50 -15.09 -13.46
CA ASN A 35 -14.29 -14.33 -12.49
C ASN A 35 -14.27 -14.96 -11.09
N VAL A 36 -14.28 -16.30 -10.99
CA VAL A 36 -14.12 -16.99 -9.71
C VAL A 36 -12.73 -16.75 -9.12
N LEU A 37 -11.68 -16.87 -9.95
CA LEU A 37 -10.31 -16.57 -9.51
C LEU A 37 -10.15 -15.10 -9.15
N ALA A 38 -10.69 -14.18 -9.93
CA ALA A 38 -10.63 -12.74 -9.68
C ALA A 38 -11.31 -12.38 -8.35
N PHE A 39 -12.42 -13.04 -8.00
CA PHE A 39 -13.15 -12.76 -6.77
C PHE A 39 -12.29 -12.93 -5.51
N ILE A 40 -11.49 -14.00 -5.44
CA ILE A 40 -10.59 -14.23 -4.31
C ILE A 40 -9.51 -13.15 -4.26
N GLY A 41 -8.96 -12.76 -5.42
CA GLY A 41 -7.93 -11.72 -5.52
C GLY A 41 -8.46 -10.36 -5.12
N VAL A 42 -9.66 -10.00 -5.57
CA VAL A 42 -10.39 -8.79 -5.17
C VAL A 42 -10.69 -8.80 -3.67
N PHE A 43 -11.07 -9.95 -3.10
CA PHE A 43 -11.27 -10.04 -1.65
C PHE A 43 -9.98 -9.73 -0.89
N VAL A 44 -8.85 -10.34 -1.26
CA VAL A 44 -7.54 -10.05 -0.66
C VAL A 44 -7.16 -8.58 -0.85
N HIS A 45 -7.44 -8.01 -2.02
CA HIS A 45 -7.20 -6.61 -2.34
C HIS A 45 -7.93 -5.67 -1.37
N GLU A 46 -9.23 -5.85 -1.17
CA GLU A 46 -10.00 -5.01 -0.24
C GLU A 46 -9.56 -5.22 1.22
N VAL A 47 -9.27 -6.46 1.61
CA VAL A 47 -8.75 -6.77 2.95
C VAL A 47 -7.40 -6.08 3.18
N ALA A 48 -6.56 -5.99 2.16
CA ALA A 48 -5.28 -5.29 2.25
C ALA A 48 -5.46 -3.79 2.51
N HIS A 49 -6.33 -3.12 1.75
CA HIS A 49 -6.69 -1.73 2.02
C HIS A 49 -7.23 -1.54 3.43
N TYR A 50 -8.18 -2.38 3.85
CA TYR A 50 -8.76 -2.32 5.19
C TYR A 50 -7.71 -2.47 6.30
N THR A 51 -6.81 -3.45 6.15
CA THR A 51 -5.77 -3.76 7.14
C THR A 51 -4.80 -2.59 7.29
N LEU A 52 -4.28 -2.07 6.18
CA LEU A 52 -3.31 -0.96 6.21
C LEU A 52 -3.99 0.34 6.64
N ALA A 53 -5.22 0.60 6.23
CA ALA A 53 -5.99 1.75 6.73
C ALA A 53 -6.14 1.71 8.26
N THR A 54 -6.49 0.54 8.81
CA THR A 54 -6.63 0.32 10.25
C THR A 54 -5.30 0.53 10.99
N ILE A 55 -4.21 -0.07 10.51
CA ILE A 55 -2.86 0.06 11.10
C ILE A 55 -2.42 1.52 11.12
N PHE A 56 -2.68 2.28 10.04
CA PHE A 56 -2.33 3.70 9.96
C PHE A 56 -3.31 4.63 10.70
N GLY A 57 -4.34 4.08 11.36
CA GLY A 57 -5.35 4.84 12.09
C GLY A 57 -6.26 5.70 11.19
N SER A 58 -6.31 5.39 9.89
CA SER A 58 -7.32 5.92 8.98
C SER A 58 -8.60 5.14 9.24
N LYS A 59 -9.73 5.80 9.55
CA LYS A 59 -10.99 5.08 9.78
C LYS A 59 -11.44 4.43 8.46
N PRO A 60 -11.37 3.10 8.31
CA PRO A 60 -11.95 2.47 7.15
C PRO A 60 -13.47 2.57 7.26
N GLY A 61 -14.12 2.82 6.13
CA GLY A 61 -15.55 2.64 5.97
C GLY A 61 -15.91 1.16 5.86
N LYS A 62 -17.11 0.88 5.35
CA LYS A 62 -17.54 -0.49 5.11
C LYS A 62 -16.77 -1.09 3.94
N VAL A 63 -16.23 -2.29 4.13
CA VAL A 63 -15.71 -3.14 3.05
C VAL A 63 -16.89 -3.81 2.38
N ARG A 64 -16.99 -3.71 1.07
CA ARG A 64 -17.99 -4.41 0.25
C ARG A 64 -17.27 -5.12 -0.88
N VAL A 65 -17.57 -6.40 -1.06
CA VAL A 65 -17.12 -7.16 -2.23
C VAL A 65 -18.36 -7.66 -2.94
N LYS A 66 -18.52 -7.28 -4.21
CA LYS A 66 -19.68 -7.63 -5.03
C LYS A 66 -19.20 -8.50 -6.19
N TYR A 67 -19.89 -9.62 -6.42
CA TYR A 67 -19.59 -10.52 -7.53
C TYR A 67 -20.20 -10.08 -8.87
N ARG A 68 -21.28 -9.28 -8.83
CA ARG A 68 -22.02 -8.80 -10.00
C ARG A 68 -22.03 -7.28 -10.04
N SER A 69 -22.02 -6.72 -11.26
CA SER A 69 -22.17 -5.27 -11.53
C SER A 69 -23.43 -4.69 -10.89
N GLU A 70 -23.48 -3.36 -10.74
CA GLU A 70 -24.63 -2.68 -10.13
C GLU A 70 -25.94 -2.90 -10.88
N ASP A 71 -25.85 -2.99 -12.21
CA ASP A 71 -26.97 -3.34 -13.09
C ASP A 71 -27.42 -4.80 -12.95
N LYS A 72 -26.76 -5.62 -12.11
CA LYS A 72 -27.00 -7.06 -11.84
C LYS A 72 -26.97 -8.00 -13.04
N THR A 73 -26.72 -7.48 -14.25
CA THR A 73 -26.76 -8.22 -15.52
C THR A 73 -25.43 -8.87 -15.89
N ARG A 74 -24.30 -8.41 -15.33
CA ARG A 74 -22.96 -8.90 -15.68
C ARG A 74 -22.19 -9.39 -14.46
N VAL A 75 -21.52 -10.54 -14.60
CA VAL A 75 -20.54 -11.01 -13.62
C VAL A 75 -19.27 -10.21 -13.81
N ALA A 76 -18.97 -9.37 -12.83
CA ALA A 76 -17.82 -8.48 -12.79
C ALA A 76 -17.45 -8.30 -11.31
N PRO A 77 -16.56 -9.15 -10.78
CA PRO A 77 -16.10 -9.03 -9.41
C PRO A 77 -15.45 -7.66 -9.19
N HIS A 78 -15.94 -6.93 -8.20
CA HIS A 78 -15.42 -5.63 -7.80
C HIS A 78 -15.54 -5.45 -6.29
N GLY A 79 -14.68 -4.59 -5.76
CA GLY A 79 -14.64 -4.26 -4.35
C GLY A 79 -14.94 -2.79 -4.10
N SER A 80 -15.18 -2.44 -2.85
CA SER A 80 -15.08 -1.08 -2.35
C SER A 80 -14.74 -1.06 -0.87
N VAL A 81 -13.73 -0.26 -0.50
CA VAL A 81 -13.50 0.16 0.88
C VAL A 81 -13.80 1.65 0.93
N GLY A 82 -14.92 2.01 1.55
CA GLY A 82 -15.23 3.42 1.78
C GLY A 82 -14.10 4.07 2.59
N SER A 83 -13.64 5.26 2.20
CA SER A 83 -12.63 6.01 2.96
C SER A 83 -13.22 7.37 3.37
N PRO A 84 -14.14 7.39 4.37
CA PRO A 84 -14.90 8.59 4.73
C PRO A 84 -14.01 9.74 5.25
N GLU A 85 -12.77 9.45 5.60
CA GLU A 85 -11.82 10.43 6.14
C GLU A 85 -10.51 10.51 5.33
N PHE A 86 -10.51 10.19 4.03
CA PHE A 86 -9.29 10.19 3.20
C PHE A 86 -8.48 11.50 3.30
N GLU A 87 -9.14 12.65 3.36
CA GLU A 87 -8.52 13.97 3.48
C GLU A 87 -7.68 14.12 4.77
N ARG A 88 -7.98 13.29 5.77
CA ARG A 88 -7.25 13.19 7.03
C ARG A 88 -6.05 12.26 6.94
N ASN A 89 -5.66 11.75 5.78
CA ASN A 89 -4.42 11.00 5.60
C ASN A 89 -3.25 11.90 5.15
N SER A 90 -2.04 11.55 5.60
CA SER A 90 -0.79 12.15 5.06
C SER A 90 -0.39 11.47 3.75
N LEU A 91 0.52 12.07 2.96
CA LEU A 91 0.98 11.47 1.71
C LEU A 91 1.46 10.04 1.91
N LEU A 92 2.28 9.80 2.94
CA LEU A 92 2.81 8.47 3.20
C LEU A 92 1.72 7.46 3.59
N GLN A 93 0.73 7.88 4.37
CA GLN A 93 -0.40 7.01 4.73
C GLN A 93 -1.24 6.69 3.50
N THR A 94 -1.59 7.70 2.71
CA THR A 94 -2.30 7.55 1.44
C THR A 94 -1.54 6.61 0.51
N PHE A 95 -0.24 6.83 0.33
CA PHE A 95 0.63 5.99 -0.50
C PHE A 95 0.63 4.54 -0.02
N ALA A 96 0.85 4.32 1.28
CA ALA A 96 0.90 2.96 1.83
C ALA A 96 -0.45 2.25 1.77
N ILE A 97 -1.57 2.95 1.97
CA ILE A 97 -2.93 2.38 1.84
C ILE A 97 -3.22 2.07 0.38
N SER A 98 -2.93 2.99 -0.55
CA SER A 98 -3.18 2.82 -1.98
C SER A 98 -2.35 1.71 -2.62
N PHE A 99 -1.13 1.48 -2.12
CA PHE A 99 -0.29 0.37 -2.56
C PHE A 99 -0.41 -0.88 -1.68
N ALA A 100 -1.29 -0.88 -0.68
CA ALA A 100 -1.47 -2.00 0.25
C ALA A 100 -1.78 -3.33 -0.47
N PRO A 101 -2.71 -3.39 -1.44
CA PRO A 101 -3.02 -4.63 -2.14
C PRO A 101 -1.81 -5.20 -2.87
N MET A 102 -1.05 -4.34 -3.54
CA MET A 102 0.15 -4.73 -4.27
C MET A 102 1.21 -5.26 -3.31
N LEU A 103 1.45 -4.56 -2.19
CA LEU A 103 2.45 -4.97 -1.19
C LEU A 103 2.10 -6.31 -0.55
N ILE A 104 0.88 -6.46 -0.02
CA ILE A 104 0.46 -7.69 0.66
C ILE A 104 0.38 -8.86 -0.32
N SER A 105 -0.15 -8.64 -1.52
CA SER A 105 -0.28 -9.71 -2.51
C SER A 105 1.07 -10.17 -3.05
N THR A 106 2.08 -9.30 -3.17
CA THR A 106 3.45 -9.72 -3.51
C THR A 106 3.99 -10.69 -2.46
N PHE A 107 3.83 -10.40 -1.17
CA PHE A 107 4.28 -11.30 -0.09
C PHE A 107 3.54 -12.64 -0.10
N LEU A 108 2.22 -12.61 -0.23
CA LEU A 108 1.41 -13.82 -0.32
C LEU A 108 1.77 -14.65 -1.56
N PHE A 109 2.05 -13.99 -2.68
CA PHE A 109 2.48 -14.66 -3.90
C PHE A 109 3.84 -15.33 -3.74
N MET A 110 4.84 -14.64 -3.18
CA MET A 110 6.16 -15.22 -2.89
C MET A 110 6.02 -16.44 -1.95
N PHE A 111 5.19 -16.33 -0.91
CA PHE A 111 4.88 -17.45 -0.04
C PHE A 111 4.25 -18.64 -0.81
N CYS A 112 3.35 -18.38 -1.76
CA CYS A 112 2.82 -19.44 -2.62
C CYS A 112 3.91 -20.10 -3.47
N LEU A 113 4.86 -19.31 -4.01
CA LEU A 113 5.99 -19.87 -4.76
C LEU A 113 6.85 -20.79 -3.89
N ASP A 114 7.12 -20.40 -2.64
CA ASP A 114 7.86 -21.26 -1.70
C ASP A 114 7.13 -22.57 -1.42
N VAL A 115 5.80 -22.51 -1.21
CA VAL A 115 4.98 -23.72 -1.02
C VAL A 115 5.01 -24.63 -2.26
N ILE A 116 4.98 -24.05 -3.46
CA ILE A 116 4.96 -24.79 -4.73
C ILE A 116 6.33 -25.45 -5.00
N PHE A 117 7.42 -24.70 -4.88
CA PHE A 117 8.74 -25.11 -5.35
C PHE A 117 9.67 -25.65 -4.27
N HIS A 118 9.64 -25.09 -3.06
CA HIS A 118 10.65 -25.37 -2.03
C HIS A 118 10.13 -26.31 -0.93
N ILE A 119 8.88 -26.13 -0.49
CA ILE A 119 8.33 -26.89 0.62
C ILE A 119 7.77 -28.24 0.13
N LYS A 120 8.21 -29.33 0.77
CA LYS A 120 7.65 -30.67 0.55
C LYS A 120 6.25 -30.75 1.15
N THR A 121 5.24 -30.60 0.30
CA THR A 121 3.81 -30.67 0.66
C THR A 121 3.07 -31.60 -0.31
N GLU A 122 1.87 -32.01 0.09
CA GLU A 122 0.96 -32.79 -0.75
C GLU A 122 0.57 -32.06 -2.04
N ILE A 123 0.32 -32.82 -3.12
CA ILE A 123 0.02 -32.26 -4.44
C ILE A 123 -1.19 -31.31 -4.42
N TRP A 124 -2.22 -31.62 -3.64
CA TRP A 124 -3.44 -30.81 -3.55
C TRP A 124 -3.15 -29.43 -2.94
N VAL A 125 -2.20 -29.33 -2.00
CA VAL A 125 -1.78 -28.05 -1.41
C VAL A 125 -1.12 -27.18 -2.47
N LYS A 126 -0.27 -27.78 -3.31
CA LYS A 126 0.39 -27.07 -4.43
C LYS A 126 -0.61 -26.58 -5.47
N VAL A 127 -1.65 -27.37 -5.77
CA VAL A 127 -2.73 -26.97 -6.68
C VAL A 127 -3.50 -25.77 -6.11
N VAL A 128 -3.86 -25.80 -4.83
CA VAL A 128 -4.54 -24.67 -4.16
C VAL A 128 -3.64 -23.43 -4.13
N ALA A 129 -2.37 -23.57 -3.79
CA ALA A 129 -1.40 -22.46 -3.80
C ALA A 129 -1.24 -21.85 -5.21
N SER A 130 -1.23 -22.69 -6.25
CA SER A 130 -1.16 -22.23 -7.65
C SER A 130 -2.43 -21.48 -8.07
N ALA A 131 -3.62 -21.97 -7.69
CA ALA A 131 -4.87 -21.28 -7.97
C ALA A 131 -4.95 -19.93 -7.22
N PHE A 132 -4.49 -19.90 -5.98
CA PHE A 132 -4.45 -18.69 -5.16
C PHE A 132 -3.42 -17.67 -5.70
N SER A 133 -2.23 -18.11 -6.13
CA SER A 133 -1.21 -17.22 -6.70
C SER A 133 -1.69 -16.54 -7.99
N VAL A 134 -2.36 -17.28 -8.87
CA VAL A 134 -3.01 -16.73 -10.07
C VAL A 134 -4.11 -15.74 -9.69
N SER A 135 -4.91 -16.06 -8.68
CA SER A 135 -5.95 -15.17 -8.17
C SER A 135 -5.39 -13.83 -7.68
N LEU A 136 -4.28 -13.86 -6.92
CA LEU A 136 -3.59 -12.66 -6.45
C LEU A 136 -3.08 -11.78 -7.60
N LEU A 137 -2.53 -12.39 -8.66
CA LEU A 137 -2.07 -11.65 -9.84
C LEU A 137 -3.19 -10.86 -10.51
N VAL A 138 -4.40 -11.41 -10.57
CA VAL A 138 -5.56 -10.72 -11.15
C VAL A 138 -5.96 -9.51 -10.30
N GLY A 139 -5.92 -9.65 -8.97
CA GLY A 139 -6.29 -8.60 -8.01
C GLY A 139 -5.17 -7.63 -7.63
N LEU A 140 -3.95 -7.76 -8.17
CA LEU A 140 -2.77 -7.05 -7.67
C LEU A 140 -2.75 -5.53 -7.91
N LYS A 141 -3.37 -5.09 -9.00
CA LYS A 141 -3.13 -3.77 -9.56
C LYS A 141 -3.74 -2.66 -8.68
N PRO A 142 -2.97 -1.64 -8.26
CA PRO A 142 -3.54 -0.47 -7.61
C PRO A 142 -4.45 0.25 -8.60
N SER A 143 -5.60 0.71 -8.12
CA SER A 143 -6.60 1.26 -9.03
C SER A 143 -6.22 2.65 -9.54
N GLY A 144 -6.86 3.08 -10.63
CA GLY A 144 -6.71 4.47 -11.10
C GLY A 144 -7.09 5.49 -10.04
N GLN A 145 -8.04 5.18 -9.15
CA GLN A 145 -8.45 6.05 -8.07
C GLN A 145 -7.37 6.14 -6.98
N ASP A 146 -6.71 5.04 -6.64
CA ASP A 146 -5.57 5.03 -5.70
C ASP A 146 -4.48 6.00 -6.12
N ILE A 147 -4.11 5.96 -7.40
CA ILE A 147 -3.08 6.83 -7.97
C ILE A 147 -3.54 8.30 -7.91
N LYS A 148 -4.81 8.58 -8.23
CA LYS A 148 -5.38 9.93 -8.12
C LYS A 148 -5.37 10.45 -6.68
N LEU A 149 -5.70 9.59 -5.72
CA LEU A 149 -5.71 9.91 -4.30
C LEU A 149 -4.31 10.31 -3.80
N ILE A 150 -3.26 9.60 -4.21
CA ILE A 150 -1.86 9.99 -3.93
C ILE A 150 -1.57 11.39 -4.48
N GLY A 151 -1.92 11.66 -5.74
CA GLY A 151 -1.72 12.97 -6.36
C GLY A 151 -2.47 14.09 -5.63
N ARG A 152 -3.75 13.85 -5.28
CA ARG A 152 -4.58 14.80 -4.51
C ARG A 152 -3.98 15.07 -3.13
N SER A 153 -3.50 14.03 -2.45
CA SER A 153 -2.82 14.17 -1.15
C SER A 153 -1.56 15.02 -1.23
N PHE A 154 -0.78 14.91 -2.31
CA PHE A 154 0.38 15.76 -2.54
C PHE A 154 -0.01 17.23 -2.74
N GLN A 155 -1.02 17.48 -3.59
CA GLN A 155 -1.50 18.84 -3.89
C GLN A 155 -2.07 19.55 -2.66
N MET A 156 -2.68 18.82 -1.71
CA MET A 156 -3.23 19.40 -0.48
C MET A 156 -2.16 19.95 0.47
N ASP A 157 -1.01 19.28 0.61
CA ASP A 157 0.09 19.70 1.49
C ASP A 157 1.46 19.38 0.87
N PRO A 158 1.89 20.13 -0.16
CA PRO A 158 3.10 19.81 -0.92
C PRO A 158 4.36 19.94 -0.07
N ARG A 159 4.40 20.89 0.87
CA ARG A 159 5.57 21.09 1.75
C ARG A 159 5.76 19.92 2.71
N TYR A 160 4.69 19.46 3.36
CA TYR A 160 4.77 18.29 4.23
C TYR A 160 5.06 17.02 3.41
N SER A 161 4.48 16.91 2.22
CA SER A 161 4.69 15.79 1.29
C SER A 161 6.16 15.66 0.88
N VAL A 162 6.81 16.75 0.47
CA VAL A 162 8.25 16.77 0.16
C VAL A 162 9.09 16.37 1.38
N TYR A 163 8.75 16.85 2.57
CA TYR A 163 9.41 16.42 3.81
C TYR A 163 9.25 14.91 4.07
N GLN A 164 8.06 14.35 3.83
CA GLN A 164 7.84 12.90 3.97
C GLN A 164 8.66 12.11 2.96
N ILE A 165 8.76 12.57 1.71
CA ILE A 165 9.58 11.94 0.68
C ILE A 165 11.06 12.02 1.06
N PHE A 166 11.54 13.18 1.50
CA PHE A 166 12.92 13.37 1.98
C PHE A 166 13.25 12.40 3.13
N LEU A 167 12.37 12.30 4.13
CA LEU A 167 12.53 11.35 5.23
C LEU A 167 12.57 9.91 4.73
N LEU A 168 11.71 9.54 3.79
CA LEU A 168 11.66 8.19 3.25
C LEU A 168 12.95 7.83 2.51
N VAL A 169 13.46 8.72 1.65
CA VAL A 169 14.73 8.54 0.93
C VAL A 169 15.88 8.42 1.93
N LEU A 170 15.94 9.30 2.93
CA LEU A 170 16.98 9.25 3.95
C LEU A 170 16.91 7.96 4.78
N SER A 171 15.69 7.50 5.09
CA SER A 171 15.48 6.21 5.79
C SER A 171 15.94 5.05 4.93
N GLY A 172 15.64 5.05 3.63
CA GLY A 172 16.10 4.03 2.69
C GLY A 172 17.62 3.97 2.60
N PHE A 173 18.28 5.12 2.62
CA PHE A 173 19.75 5.20 2.70
C PHE A 173 20.29 4.54 3.98
N PHE A 174 19.68 4.82 5.14
CA PHE A 174 20.09 4.17 6.40
C PHE A 174 19.80 2.68 6.44
N VAL A 175 18.68 2.23 5.87
CA VAL A 175 18.38 0.79 5.73
C VAL A 175 19.44 0.11 4.87
N TRP A 176 19.80 0.72 3.74
CA TRP A 176 20.83 0.20 2.86
C TRP A 176 22.17 0.04 3.60
N LEU A 177 22.62 1.07 4.32
CA LEU A 177 23.81 0.98 5.15
C LEU A 177 23.69 -0.07 6.27
N PHE A 178 22.53 -0.15 6.93
CA PHE A 178 22.31 -1.09 8.01
C PHE A 178 22.39 -2.54 7.53
N VAL A 179 21.76 -2.84 6.39
CA VAL A 179 21.73 -4.18 5.81
C VAL A 179 23.11 -4.62 5.32
N ASP A 180 23.85 -3.71 4.68
CA ASP A 180 25.22 -4.01 4.23
C ASP A 180 26.17 -4.28 5.42
N LEU A 181 25.89 -3.72 6.59
CA LEU A 181 26.69 -3.90 7.81
C LEU A 181 26.25 -5.10 8.66
N TYR A 182 24.96 -5.43 8.67
CA TYR A 182 24.39 -6.46 9.54
C TYR A 182 23.72 -7.56 8.70
N TYR A 183 24.41 -8.69 8.56
CA TYR A 183 23.87 -9.87 7.91
C TYR A 183 23.04 -10.70 8.91
N PHE A 184 21.74 -10.50 8.92
CA PHE A 184 20.82 -11.40 9.63
C PHE A 184 20.58 -12.66 8.80
N VAL A 185 20.37 -13.81 9.45
CA VAL A 185 19.97 -15.05 8.77
C VAL A 185 18.59 -15.45 9.27
N LEU A 186 17.58 -15.31 8.40
CA LEU A 186 16.20 -15.70 8.65
C LEU A 186 15.85 -17.00 7.90
N PRO A 187 14.92 -17.81 8.44
CA PRO A 187 14.62 -19.14 7.90
C PRO A 187 13.84 -19.13 6.58
N PHE A 188 13.19 -18.02 6.23
CA PHE A 188 12.43 -17.87 4.99
C PHE A 188 12.81 -16.57 4.30
N GLU A 189 12.94 -16.61 2.97
CA GLU A 189 13.31 -15.44 2.15
C GLU A 189 12.30 -14.29 2.35
N VAL A 190 11.01 -14.62 2.44
CA VAL A 190 9.93 -13.65 2.66
C VAL A 190 10.11 -12.82 3.94
N LEU A 191 10.71 -13.40 4.98
CA LEU A 191 10.91 -12.71 6.26
C LEU A 191 11.97 -11.63 6.16
N TYR A 192 13.00 -11.80 5.32
CA TYR A 192 13.99 -10.76 5.07
C TYR A 192 13.32 -9.52 4.49
N TYR A 193 12.48 -9.68 3.48
CA TYR A 193 11.73 -8.57 2.88
C TYR A 193 10.83 -7.86 3.90
N ILE A 194 10.14 -8.60 4.78
CA ILE A 194 9.35 -8.01 5.87
C ILE A 194 10.25 -7.22 6.83
N GLU A 195 11.41 -7.76 7.21
CA GLU A 195 12.39 -7.09 8.05
C GLU A 195 12.83 -5.75 7.42
N TYR A 196 13.13 -5.69 6.13
CA TYR A 196 13.46 -4.43 5.44
C TYR A 196 12.38 -3.36 5.65
N PHE A 197 11.10 -3.71 5.55
CA PHE A 197 10.01 -2.76 5.78
C PHE A 197 9.91 -2.32 7.24
N VAL A 198 10.14 -3.24 8.19
CA VAL A 198 10.16 -2.92 9.63
C VAL A 198 11.30 -1.96 9.95
N VAL A 199 12.52 -2.25 9.48
CA VAL A 199 13.70 -1.42 9.70
C VAL A 199 13.55 -0.05 9.01
N LEU A 200 13.02 -0.02 7.78
CA LEU A 200 12.68 1.22 7.08
C LEU A 200 11.69 2.09 7.87
N THR A 201 10.66 1.46 8.42
CA THR A 201 9.65 2.12 9.24
C THR A 201 10.26 2.68 10.53
N ALA A 202 11.13 1.90 11.18
CA ALA A 202 11.83 2.31 12.39
C ALA A 202 12.74 3.53 12.12
N PHE A 203 13.56 3.51 11.07
CA PHE A 203 14.38 4.66 10.68
C PHE A 203 13.54 5.88 10.32
N TYR A 204 12.44 5.69 9.59
CA TYR A 204 11.54 6.80 9.23
C TYR A 204 10.97 7.51 10.46
N PHE A 205 10.41 6.75 11.40
CA PHE A 205 9.87 7.33 12.63
C PHE A 205 10.96 7.88 13.56
N GLY A 206 12.12 7.22 13.60
CA GLY A 206 13.30 7.68 14.34
C GLY A 206 13.79 9.04 13.85
N LEU A 207 14.02 9.19 12.54
CA LEU A 207 14.42 10.45 11.92
C LEU A 207 13.38 11.54 12.13
N LYS A 208 12.09 11.22 11.91
CA LYS A 208 10.99 12.16 12.17
C LYS A 208 10.99 12.63 13.62
N GLY A 209 11.20 11.73 14.58
CA GLY A 209 11.34 12.02 16.00
C GLY A 209 12.56 12.91 16.28
N ALA A 210 13.72 12.58 15.72
CA ALA A 210 14.95 13.36 15.87
C ALA A 210 14.80 14.79 15.34
N PHE A 211 14.26 14.97 14.13
CA PHE A 211 13.98 16.31 13.57
C PHE A 211 13.00 17.10 14.44
N TRP A 212 11.99 16.44 15.01
CA TRP A 212 11.05 17.08 15.93
C TRP A 212 11.74 17.53 17.23
N ILE A 213 12.60 16.69 17.81
CA ILE A 213 13.39 17.01 19.01
C ILE A 213 14.35 18.17 18.73
N VAL A 214 15.15 18.10 17.67
CA VAL A 214 16.09 19.16 17.26
C VAL A 214 15.34 20.46 17.06
N SER A 215 14.20 20.45 16.37
CA SER A 215 13.36 21.63 16.21
C SER A 215 12.85 22.19 17.55
N LYS A 216 12.55 21.34 18.54
CA LYS A 216 12.10 21.77 19.87
C LYS A 216 13.25 22.43 20.64
N ILE A 217 14.44 21.85 20.59
CA ILE A 217 15.66 22.37 21.26
C ILE A 217 16.06 23.72 20.67
N THR A 218 16.19 23.83 19.34
CA THR A 218 16.59 25.07 18.67
C THR A 218 15.65 26.23 18.98
N ARG A 219 14.34 25.95 19.09
CA ARG A 219 13.33 26.93 19.55
C ARG A 219 13.52 27.33 21.01
N GLY A 220 13.81 26.38 21.90
CA GLY A 220 14.09 26.66 23.30
C GLY A 220 15.29 27.60 23.46
N ILE A 221 16.35 27.37 22.69
CA ILE A 221 17.55 28.22 22.68
C ILE A 221 17.22 29.59 22.07
N ALA A 222 16.53 29.66 20.92
CA ALA A 222 16.16 30.92 20.28
C ALA A 222 15.28 31.80 21.19
N LYS A 223 14.34 31.20 21.92
CA LYS A 223 13.51 31.91 22.91
C LYS A 223 14.35 32.48 24.06
N LYS A 224 15.33 31.71 24.57
CA LYS A 224 16.27 32.19 25.60
C LYS A 224 17.14 33.34 25.11
N MET A 225 17.50 33.37 23.82
CA MET A 225 18.31 34.43 23.21
C MET A 225 17.50 35.68 22.81
N GLY A 226 16.23 35.81 23.20
CA GLY A 226 15.41 36.99 22.90
C GLY A 226 15.09 37.19 21.41
N LYS A 227 15.42 36.22 20.53
CA LYS A 227 15.09 36.30 19.10
C LYS A 227 13.59 36.05 18.91
N LEU A 228 12.90 37.08 18.43
CA LEU A 228 11.46 37.11 18.18
C LEU A 228 10.98 35.88 17.37
N GLN A 229 9.88 35.31 17.85
CA GLN A 229 9.03 34.28 17.23
C GLN A 229 9.66 33.51 16.06
N VAL A 230 10.47 32.51 16.35
CA VAL A 230 10.73 31.43 15.38
C VAL A 230 9.41 30.71 15.16
N THR A 231 8.67 31.13 14.13
CA THR A 231 7.45 30.47 13.68
C THR A 231 7.76 28.98 13.50
N ARG A 232 6.90 28.10 14.05
CA ARG A 232 7.07 26.64 13.88
C ARG A 232 7.36 26.38 12.40
N PRO A 233 8.42 25.64 12.02
CA PRO A 233 8.55 25.21 10.64
C PRO A 233 7.32 24.36 10.34
N LYS A 234 6.34 24.96 9.66
CA LYS A 234 5.05 24.33 9.28
C LYS A 234 5.29 23.07 8.42
N ILE A 235 6.53 22.86 8.00
CA ILE A 235 7.06 21.71 7.26
C ILE A 235 7.17 20.45 8.14
N LEU A 236 7.44 20.55 9.45
CA LEU A 236 7.68 19.38 10.31
C LEU A 236 6.42 18.78 10.94
N THR A 237 5.36 19.58 11.06
CA THR A 237 4.09 19.15 11.65
C THR A 237 2.98 19.35 10.66
N ARG A 238 2.31 18.25 10.29
CA ARG A 238 1.13 18.27 9.44
C ARG A 238 0.07 19.22 10.00
N ARG A 239 -0.47 20.09 9.15
CA ARG A 239 -1.65 20.88 9.49
C ARG A 239 -2.87 19.96 9.40
N ARG A 240 -3.39 19.47 10.54
CA ARG A 240 -4.70 18.78 10.55
C ARG A 240 -5.73 19.76 9.99
N ARG A 241 -6.31 19.46 8.84
CA ARG A 241 -7.34 20.29 8.20
C ARG A 241 -8.64 19.49 8.16
N PHE A 242 -9.67 20.03 8.79
CA PHE A 242 -11.05 19.67 8.56
C PHE A 242 -11.56 20.72 7.57
N LYS A 243 -11.40 20.48 6.28
CA LYS A 243 -12.07 21.32 5.28
C LYS A 243 -13.13 20.40 4.70
N HIS A 244 -14.40 20.64 5.01
CA HIS A 244 -15.49 20.03 4.26
C HIS A 244 -15.27 20.41 2.79
N ILE A 245 -14.72 19.51 1.99
CA ILE A 245 -14.88 19.58 0.55
C ILE A 245 -16.36 19.29 0.32
N ASN A 246 -17.04 20.19 -0.39
CA ASN A 246 -18.44 20.00 -0.75
C ASN A 246 -18.59 18.62 -1.38
N ASP A 247 -19.35 17.78 -0.69
CA ASP A 247 -19.53 16.37 -0.98
C ASP A 247 -20.12 16.18 -2.36
N ASP A 248 -19.34 15.62 -3.29
CA ASP A 248 -19.94 14.89 -4.40
C ASP A 248 -20.32 13.49 -3.87
N PRO A 249 -21.63 13.16 -3.76
CA PRO A 249 -22.07 11.87 -3.23
C PRO A 249 -21.57 10.69 -4.07
N THR A 250 -21.12 10.91 -5.31
CA THR A 250 -20.49 9.87 -6.14
C THR A 250 -19.06 9.51 -5.70
N GLU A 251 -18.36 10.35 -4.93
CA GLU A 251 -17.02 10.02 -4.39
C GLU A 251 -17.07 9.12 -3.13
N ARG A 252 -18.24 8.99 -2.48
CA ARG A 252 -18.38 8.29 -1.17
C ARG A 252 -18.44 6.77 -1.29
N GLU A 253 -18.87 6.23 -2.44
CA GLU A 253 -18.80 4.79 -2.74
C GLU A 253 -17.68 4.56 -3.76
N VAL A 254 -16.49 4.27 -3.26
CA VAL A 254 -15.29 4.04 -4.07
C VAL A 254 -15.43 2.70 -4.80
N GLN A 255 -16.00 2.69 -6.00
CA GLN A 255 -16.12 1.47 -6.80
C GLN A 255 -14.77 1.13 -7.48
N TRP A 256 -14.25 -0.08 -7.26
CA TRP A 256 -12.98 -0.57 -7.82
C TRP A 256 -13.19 -1.55 -8.98
#